data_AF-A0A355BYM6-F1
#
_entry.id   AF-A0A355BYM6-F1
#
_cell.length_a   1.000
_cell.length_b   1.000
_cell.length_c   1.000
_cell.angle_alpha   90.00
_cell.angle_beta   90.00
_cell.angle_gamma   90.00
#
_symmetry.space_group_name_H-M   'P 1'
#
loop_
_entity.id
_entity.type
_entity.pdbx_description
1 polymer ?
#
loop_
_entity_poly.entity_id
_entity_poly.type
_entity_poly.pdbx_seq_one_letter_code
_entity_poly.pdbx_strand_id
1 'polypeptide(L)' 'MKAKVTITLKSGVLDPQGKAIEGALAGLGFEGARD' A
#
# COMPACT_ATOMS: atom_id res chain seq x y z
N MET A 1 -6.19 10.46 -27.29
CA MET A 1 -5.06 9.78 -26.60
C MET A 1 -5.34 9.82 -25.10
N LYS A 2 -5.19 8.72 -24.34
CA LYS A 2 -5.42 8.68 -22.88
C LYS A 2 -4.11 8.34 -22.17
N ALA A 3 -3.60 9.27 -21.37
CA ALA A 3 -2.46 9.03 -20.50
C ALA A 3 -2.92 8.42 -19.17
N LYS A 4 -2.20 7.42 -18.68
CA LYS A 4 -2.33 6.92 -17.30
C LYS A 4 -1.16 7.47 -16.49
N VAL A 5 -1.46 8.02 -15.33
CA VAL A 5 -0.46 8.61 -14.44
C VAL A 5 -0.57 7.89 -13.10
N THR A 6 0.53 7.29 -12.68
CA THR A 6 0.65 6.65 -11.36
C THR A 6 1.38 7.60 -10.44
N ILE A 7 0.79 7.85 -9.27
CA ILE A 7 1.36 8.74 -8.25
C ILE A 7 1.66 7.88 -7.03
N THR A 8 2.89 7.97 -6.55
CA THR A 8 3.36 7.25 -5.36
C THR A 8 4.03 8.23 -4.40
N LEU A 9 4.15 7.81 -3.15
CA LEU A 9 4.91 8.56 -2.15
C LEU A 9 6.41 8.51 -2.47
N LYS A 10 7.14 9.51 -1.98
CA LYS A 10 8.59 9.54 -2.07
C LYS A 10 9.20 8.52 -1.10
N SER A 11 10.41 8.06 -1.40
CA SER A 11 11.18 7.19 -0.50
C SER A 11 11.30 7.79 0.90
N GLY A 12 11.00 6.99 1.92
CA GLY A 12 11.08 7.42 3.33
C GLY A 12 9.86 8.21 3.83
N VAL A 13 8.87 8.47 2.98
CA VAL A 13 7.58 8.99 3.44
C VAL A 13 6.78 7.81 3.98
N LEU A 14 6.43 7.88 5.27
CA LEU A 14 5.55 6.91 5.90
C LEU A 14 4.19 6.93 5.19
N ASP A 15 3.70 5.77 4.79
CA ASP A 15 2.32 5.58 4.33
C ASP A 15 1.46 5.01 5.47
N PRO A 16 0.69 5.84 6.20
CA PRO A 16 -0.24 5.35 7.20
C PRO A 16 -1.34 4.49 6.58
N GLN A 17 -1.67 4.73 5.31
CA GLN A 17 -2.75 4.03 4.62
C GLN A 17 -2.31 2.62 4.25
N GLY A 18 -1.14 2.46 3.64
CA GLY A 18 -0.52 1.15 3.39
C GLY A 18 -0.43 0.30 4.65
N LYS A 19 0.03 0.88 5.76
CA LYS A 19 0.09 0.18 7.07
C LYS A 19 -1.27 -0.24 7.62
N ALA A 20 -2.31 0.59 7.45
CA ALA A 20 -3.66 0.24 7.88
C ALA A 20 -4.21 -0.95 7.08
N ILE A 21 -3.94 -0.97 5.77
CA ILE A 21 -4.33 -2.08 4.88
C ILE A 21 -3.55 -3.35 5.25
N GLU A 22 -2.24 -3.26 5.48
CA GLU A 22 -1.40 -4.38 5.94
C GLU A 22 -1.97 -5.03 7.20
N GLY A 23 -2.33 -4.22 8.21
CA GLY A 23 -2.95 -4.70 9.45
C GLY A 23 -4.30 -5.37 9.23
N ALA A 24 -5.14 -4.83 8.35
CA ALA A 24 -6.42 -5.42 8.00
C ALA A 24 -6.25 -6.78 7.28
N LEU A 25 -5.29 -6.86 6.35
CA LEU A 25 -4.98 -8.09 5.61
C LEU A 25 -4.39 -9.17 6.52
N ALA A 26 -3.54 -8.80 7.47
CA ALA A 26 -3.03 -9.71 8.49
C ALA A 26 -4.17 -10.30 9.35
N GLY A 27 -5.14 -9.47 9.75
CA GLY A 27 -6.34 -9.93 10.48
C GLY A 27 -7.24 -10.87 9.67
N LEU A 28 -7.17 -10.80 8.34
CA LEU A 28 -7.90 -11.68 7.42
C LEU A 28 -7.10 -12.95 7.04
N GLY A 29 -5.91 -13.17 7.62
CA GLY A 29 -5.08 -14.35 7.38
C GLY A 29 -4.22 -14.27 6.11
N PHE A 30 -4.08 -13.10 5.50
CA PHE A 30 -3.21 -12.88 4.34
C PHE A 30 -1.79 -12.54 4.79
N GLU A 31 -1.01 -13.56 5.16
CA GLU A 31 0.37 -13.41 5.68
C GLU A 31 1.40 -13.00 4.61
N GLY A 32 1.06 -13.09 3.33
CA GLY A 32 1.96 -12.80 2.20
C GLY A 32 1.79 -11.42 1.56
N ALA A 33 0.87 -10.58 2.05
CA ALA A 33 0.61 -9.26 1.49
C ALA A 33 1.53 -8.18 2.10
N ARG A 34 2.84 -8.47 2.15
CA ARG A 34 3.86 -7.50 2.56
C ARG A 34 4.45 -6.85 1.31
N ASP A 35 4.56 -5.52 1.38
CA ASP A 35 5.07 -4.61 0.35
C ASP A 35 6.39 -5.05 -0.31
#